data_AF-H0A2S0-F1
#
_entry.id   AF-H0A2S0-F1
#
_cell.length_a   1.000
_cell.length_b   1.000
_cell.length_c   1.000
_cell.angle_alpha   90.00
_cell.angle_beta   90.00
_cell.angle_gamma   90.00
#
_symmetry.space_group_name_H-M   'P 1'
#
loop_
_entity.id
_entity.type
_entity.pdbx_description
1 polymer ?
#
loop_
_entity_poly.entity_id
_entity_poly.type
_entity_poly.pdbx_seq_one_letter_code
_entity_poly.pdbx_strand_id
1 'polypeptide(L)'
;MLVDQTQTVTAELSMIGASMAAEELVIPVPGIMRGKQRPRFSRKNGRTYTPDQTVNLEAHVKQCAIQAVGQPCLSGPLYMSIDVGVSIPKTWPKRKQTEAANGTLRPTGKPDLDNIIKLVADALNGIVWGDDAQIVAQVATKHYAVFPGTVIRVRAI
;
A
#
# COMPACT_ATOMS: atom_id res chain seq x y z
N MET A 1 -2.92 52.67 -16.14
CA MET A 1 -2.96 51.85 -14.91
C MET A 1 -2.47 50.46 -15.30
N LEU A 2 -1.16 50.27 -15.26
CA LEU A 2 -0.50 49.03 -15.70
C LEU A 2 -0.74 47.97 -14.63
N VAL A 3 -1.49 46.93 -14.97
CA VAL A 3 -1.65 45.75 -14.13
C VAL A 3 -0.27 45.13 -13.96
N ASP A 4 0.15 44.98 -12.70
CA ASP A 4 1.45 44.44 -12.31
C ASP A 4 1.57 42.98 -12.78
N GLN A 5 2.14 42.79 -13.97
CA GLN A 5 2.30 41.48 -14.61
C GLN A 5 3.14 40.52 -13.76
N THR A 6 3.97 41.05 -12.87
CA THR A 6 4.77 40.28 -11.91
C THR A 6 3.88 39.55 -10.91
N GLN A 7 2.80 40.18 -10.45
CA GLN A 7 1.86 39.57 -9.50
C GLN A 7 1.03 38.45 -10.16
N THR A 8 0.65 38.62 -11.43
CA THR A 8 -0.09 37.61 -12.20
C THR A 8 0.76 36.36 -12.48
N VAL A 9 2.02 36.53 -12.89
CA VAL A 9 2.94 35.40 -13.15
C VAL A 9 3.27 34.65 -11.85
N THR A 10 3.40 35.35 -10.73
CA THR A 10 3.66 34.69 -9.43
C THR A 10 2.46 33.88 -8.96
N ALA A 11 1.23 34.38 -9.19
CA ALA A 11 0.01 33.64 -8.92
C ALA A 11 -0.16 32.44 -9.87
N GLU A 12 0.14 32.58 -11.16
CA GLU A 12 0.11 31.45 -12.11
C GLU A 12 1.15 30.39 -11.75
N LEU A 13 2.38 30.76 -11.36
CA LEU A 13 3.37 29.80 -10.86
C LEU A 13 2.97 29.15 -9.52
N SER A 14 2.28 29.87 -8.63
CA SER A 14 1.75 29.28 -7.39
C SER A 14 0.56 28.34 -7.65
N MET A 15 -0.25 28.62 -8.68
CA MET A 15 -1.37 27.76 -9.10
C MET A 15 -0.88 26.55 -9.89
N ILE A 16 0.20 26.67 -10.68
CA ILE A 16 0.90 25.54 -11.32
C ILE A 16 1.62 24.69 -10.25
N GLY A 17 2.21 25.32 -9.23
CA GLY A 17 2.81 24.63 -8.08
C GLY A 17 1.81 23.91 -7.18
N ALA A 18 0.62 24.49 -6.98
CA ALA A 18 -0.47 23.85 -6.25
C ALA A 18 -1.19 22.74 -7.06
N SER A 19 -1.15 22.82 -8.40
CA SER A 19 -1.72 21.83 -9.31
C SER A 19 -0.80 20.63 -9.59
N MET A 20 0.41 20.58 -9.01
CA MET A 20 1.42 19.53 -9.23
C MET A 20 1.69 18.64 -7.99
N ALA A 21 0.94 18.82 -6.90
CA ALA A 21 0.80 17.74 -5.94
C ALA A 21 -0.28 16.81 -6.47
N ALA A 22 0.10 15.80 -7.25
CA ALA A 22 -0.82 14.71 -7.59
C ALA A 22 -1.43 14.20 -6.27
N GLU A 23 -2.76 14.30 -6.14
CA GLU A 23 -3.48 13.94 -4.92
C GLU A 23 -3.09 12.51 -4.53
N GLU A 24 -2.42 12.36 -3.39
CA GLU A 24 -1.95 11.05 -2.94
C GLU A 24 -3.09 10.35 -2.21
N LEU A 25 -3.55 9.24 -2.79
CA LEU A 25 -4.50 8.34 -2.16
C LEU A 25 -3.81 7.60 -1.02
N VAL A 26 -4.42 7.60 0.17
CA VAL A 26 -3.88 6.94 1.37
C VAL A 26 -4.87 5.90 1.88
N ILE A 27 -4.44 4.64 1.90
CA ILE A 27 -5.28 3.50 2.27
C ILE A 27 -4.67 2.81 3.50
N PRO A 28 -5.20 3.07 4.71
CA PRO A 28 -4.82 2.33 5.91
C PRO A 28 -5.52 0.96 5.95
N VAL A 29 -4.73 -0.09 6.13
CA VAL A 29 -5.19 -1.47 6.29
C VAL A 29 -4.82 -1.93 7.71
N PRO A 30 -5.77 -1.89 8.67
CA PRO A 30 -5.51 -2.37 10.02
C PRO A 30 -5.31 -3.89 10.04
N GLY A 31 -4.43 -4.35 10.92
CA GLY A 31 -4.15 -5.77 11.12
C GLY A 31 -2.90 -6.26 10.41
N ILE A 32 -2.63 -7.57 10.56
CA ILE A 32 -1.40 -8.19 10.07
C ILE A 32 -1.59 -8.61 8.62
N MET A 33 -0.80 -8.04 7.72
CA MET A 33 -0.72 -8.52 6.34
C MET A 33 -0.05 -9.90 6.28
N ARG A 34 -0.54 -10.72 5.35
CA ARG A 34 0.12 -11.96 4.93
C ARG A 34 0.44 -11.86 3.45
N GLY A 35 1.54 -12.48 3.05
CA GLY A 35 1.87 -12.57 1.63
C GLY A 35 0.88 -13.46 0.90
N LYS A 36 0.55 -13.09 -0.34
CA LYS A 36 -0.26 -13.92 -1.23
C LYS A 36 0.31 -15.33 -1.32
N GLN A 37 -0.53 -16.33 -1.08
CA GLN A 37 -0.14 -17.72 -1.30
C GLN A 37 -0.32 -18.08 -2.77
N ARG A 38 0.59 -18.89 -3.31
CA ARG A 38 0.45 -19.41 -4.68
C ARG A 38 -0.78 -20.32 -4.77
N PRO A 39 -1.50 -20.32 -5.91
CA PRO A 39 -2.61 -21.24 -6.12
C PRO A 39 -2.19 -22.69 -5.89
N ARG A 40 -3.07 -23.46 -5.24
CA ARG A 40 -2.82 -24.86 -4.89
C ARG A 40 -3.68 -25.78 -5.72
N PHE A 41 -3.20 -27.00 -5.93
CA PHE A 41 -3.98 -28.04 -6.57
C PHE A 41 -4.77 -28.84 -5.54
N SER A 42 -6.07 -28.95 -5.75
CA SER A 42 -6.93 -29.81 -4.93
C SER A 42 -6.62 -31.28 -5.22
N ARG A 43 -6.26 -32.02 -4.19
CA ARG A 43 -6.02 -33.48 -4.29
C ARG A 43 -7.29 -34.28 -4.64
N LYS A 44 -8.47 -33.69 -4.43
CA LYS A 44 -9.77 -34.37 -4.62
C LYS A 44 -10.26 -34.33 -6.08
N ASN A 45 -9.96 -33.26 -6.81
CA ASN A 45 -10.53 -33.02 -8.15
C ASN A 45 -9.55 -32.35 -9.13
N GLY A 46 -8.27 -32.20 -8.77
CA GLY A 46 -7.24 -31.62 -9.64
C GLY A 46 -7.41 -30.12 -9.92
N ARG A 47 -8.45 -29.46 -9.41
CA ARG A 47 -8.71 -28.04 -9.67
C ARG A 47 -7.74 -27.16 -8.89
N THR A 48 -7.26 -26.11 -9.55
CA THR A 48 -6.48 -25.05 -8.92
C THR A 48 -7.40 -24.16 -8.10
N TYR A 49 -7.03 -23.86 -6.86
CA TYR A 49 -7.76 -22.93 -5.99
C TYR A 49 -6.81 -21.97 -5.28
N THR A 50 -7.27 -20.74 -5.07
CA THR A 50 -6.60 -19.78 -4.19
C THR A 50 -7.02 -20.08 -2.74
N PRO A 51 -6.08 -20.20 -1.79
CA PRO A 51 -6.44 -20.46 -0.40
C PRO A 51 -7.33 -19.37 0.20
N ASP A 52 -8.33 -19.74 1.00
CA ASP A 52 -9.31 -18.83 1.61
C ASP A 52 -8.67 -17.66 2.36
N GLN A 53 -7.50 -17.88 2.98
CA GLN A 53 -6.76 -16.82 3.67
C GLN A 53 -6.33 -15.69 2.73
N THR A 54 -5.95 -16.01 1.49
CA THR A 54 -5.59 -14.99 0.49
C THR A 54 -6.85 -14.27 0.03
N VAL A 55 -7.93 -15.00 -0.28
CA VAL A 55 -9.21 -14.42 -0.70
C VAL A 55 -9.77 -13.46 0.34
N ASN A 56 -9.79 -13.87 1.61
CA ASN A 56 -10.30 -13.06 2.71
C ASN A 56 -9.46 -11.80 2.94
N LEU A 57 -8.13 -11.90 2.79
CA LEU A 57 -7.25 -10.76 2.97
C LEU A 57 -7.35 -9.77 1.79
N GLU A 58 -7.46 -10.27 0.56
CA GLU A 58 -7.74 -9.42 -0.62
C GLU A 58 -9.07 -8.68 -0.45
N ALA A 59 -10.13 -9.37 0.01
CA ALA A 59 -11.42 -8.75 0.29
C ALA A 59 -11.33 -7.66 1.39
N HIS A 60 -10.56 -7.91 2.45
CA HIS A 60 -10.32 -6.93 3.52
C HIS A 60 -9.61 -5.68 3.00
N VAL A 61 -8.52 -5.84 2.23
CA VAL A 61 -7.80 -4.72 1.61
C VAL A 61 -8.71 -3.91 0.69
N LYS A 62 -9.51 -4.60 -0.14
CA LYS A 62 -10.52 -3.98 -1.01
C LYS A 62 -11.54 -3.16 -0.21
N GLN A 63 -12.05 -3.71 0.89
CA GLN A 63 -12.99 -2.99 1.76
C GLN A 63 -12.35 -1.74 2.37
N CYS A 64 -11.13 -1.84 2.90
CA CYS A 64 -10.40 -0.69 3.45
C CYS A 64 -10.17 0.40 2.39
N ALA A 65 -9.82 0.02 1.16
CA ALA A 65 -9.66 0.97 0.06
C ALA A 65 -10.96 1.70 -0.27
N ILE A 66 -12.07 0.97 -0.45
CA ILE A 66 -13.38 1.57 -0.73
C ILE A 66 -13.80 2.54 0.38
N GLN A 67 -13.55 2.18 1.64
CA GLN A 67 -13.87 3.05 2.79
C GLN A 67 -12.99 4.31 2.84
N ALA A 68 -11.70 4.19 2.51
CA ALA A 68 -10.75 5.29 2.62
C ALA A 68 -10.80 6.26 1.45
N VAL A 69 -10.94 5.74 0.22
CA VAL A 69 -10.77 6.52 -1.01
C VAL A 69 -11.87 6.30 -2.05
N GLY A 70 -12.85 5.44 -1.76
CA GLY A 70 -13.90 5.09 -2.73
C GLY A 70 -13.36 4.21 -3.87
N GLN A 71 -13.71 4.56 -5.12
CA GLN A 71 -13.28 3.84 -6.33
C GLN A 71 -12.74 4.84 -7.36
N PRO A 72 -11.58 5.46 -7.09
CA PRO A 72 -11.08 6.56 -7.92
C PRO A 72 -10.64 6.10 -9.32
N CYS A 73 -10.27 4.82 -9.48
CA CYS A 73 -9.86 4.22 -10.75
C CYS A 73 -8.91 5.11 -11.56
N LEU A 74 -7.77 5.45 -10.97
CA LEU A 74 -6.75 6.32 -11.54
C LEU A 74 -6.26 5.79 -12.90
N SER A 75 -6.02 6.72 -13.82
CA SER A 75 -5.48 6.46 -15.15
C SER A 75 -4.01 6.91 -15.27
N GLY A 76 -3.31 6.43 -16.31
CA GLY A 76 -1.91 6.78 -16.54
C GLY A 76 -0.92 6.07 -15.62
N PRO A 77 0.37 6.46 -15.67
CA PRO A 77 1.43 5.87 -14.86
C PRO A 77 1.30 6.25 -13.37
N LEU A 78 1.48 5.27 -12.50
CA LEU A 78 1.28 5.38 -11.06
C LEU A 78 2.55 5.06 -10.28
N TYR A 79 2.72 5.79 -9.17
CA TYR A 79 3.64 5.45 -8.09
C TYR A 79 2.86 4.81 -6.96
N MET A 80 3.36 3.68 -6.43
CA MET A 80 2.81 3.02 -5.25
C MET A 80 3.86 2.91 -4.14
N SER A 81 3.49 3.24 -2.90
CA SER A 81 4.29 2.86 -1.73
C SER A 81 3.50 2.04 -0.73
N ILE A 82 4.15 1.05 -0.13
CA ILE A 82 3.56 0.15 0.86
C ILE A 82 4.46 0.12 2.09
N ASP A 83 3.97 0.59 3.22
CA ASP A 83 4.66 0.50 4.50
C ASP A 83 3.96 -0.49 5.43
N VAL A 84 4.67 -1.56 5.77
CA VAL A 84 4.13 -2.71 6.52
C VAL A 84 4.63 -2.70 7.96
N GLY A 85 3.71 -2.49 8.90
CA GLY A 85 3.91 -2.65 10.34
C GLY A 85 3.68 -4.11 10.78
N VAL A 86 4.75 -4.79 11.17
CA VAL A 86 4.75 -6.18 11.64
C VAL A 86 4.67 -6.21 13.18
N SER A 87 3.90 -7.15 13.73
CA SER A 87 3.77 -7.28 15.18
C SER A 87 5.10 -7.62 15.87
N ILE A 88 5.35 -6.96 17.00
CA ILE A 88 6.42 -7.33 17.93
C ILE A 88 5.97 -8.54 18.76
N PRO A 89 6.69 -9.68 18.74
CA PRO A 89 6.31 -10.84 19.55
C PRO A 89 6.38 -10.52 21.05
N LYS A 90 5.24 -10.70 21.74
CA LYS A 90 5.13 -10.44 23.19
C LYS A 90 6.02 -11.36 24.04
N THR A 91 6.39 -12.51 23.50
CA THR A 91 7.27 -13.50 24.15
C THR A 91 8.74 -13.13 24.09
N TRP A 92 9.13 -12.14 23.28
CA TRP A 92 10.52 -11.71 23.22
C TRP A 92 10.96 -11.03 24.52
N PRO A 93 12.25 -11.09 24.89
CA PRO A 93 12.77 -10.31 26.00
C PRO A 93 12.50 -8.81 25.81
N LYS A 94 12.22 -8.07 26.90
CA LYS A 94 11.89 -6.63 26.86
C LYS A 94 12.88 -5.81 26.03
N ARG A 95 14.19 -6.06 26.19
CA ARG A 95 15.24 -5.43 25.40
C ARG A 95 14.99 -5.55 23.89
N LYS A 96 14.70 -6.76 23.41
CA LYS A 96 14.45 -7.02 21.99
C LYS A 96 13.14 -6.39 21.51
N GLN A 97 12.12 -6.32 22.37
CA GLN A 97 10.89 -5.59 22.07
C GLN A 97 11.16 -4.08 21.92
N THR A 98 12.00 -3.50 22.77
CA THR A 98 12.41 -2.08 22.67
C THR A 98 13.22 -1.82 21.40
N GLU A 99 14.20 -2.68 21.09
CA GLU A 99 14.99 -2.59 19.84
C GLU A 99 14.10 -2.72 18.59
N ALA A 100 13.03 -3.51 18.64
CA ALA A 100 12.05 -3.62 17.57
C ALA A 100 11.18 -2.35 17.47
N ALA A 101 10.68 -1.86 18.60
CA ALA A 101 9.80 -0.68 18.66
C ALA A 101 10.49 0.62 18.27
N ASN A 102 11.80 0.74 18.52
CA ASN A 102 12.59 1.92 18.12
C ASN A 102 13.21 1.80 16.71
N GLY A 103 12.95 0.69 16.00
CA GLY A 103 13.40 0.48 14.62
C GLY A 103 14.86 0.05 14.44
N THR A 104 15.60 -0.19 15.53
CA THR A 104 16.99 -0.70 15.47
C THR A 104 17.03 -2.15 14.98
N LEU A 105 16.03 -2.94 15.38
CA LEU A 105 15.81 -4.30 14.88
C LEU A 105 14.76 -4.28 13.76
N ARG A 106 15.08 -4.91 12.63
CA ARG A 106 14.17 -4.99 11.46
C ARG A 106 13.61 -6.40 11.26
N PRO A 107 12.33 -6.53 10.82
CA PRO A 107 11.74 -7.84 10.54
C PRO A 107 12.34 -8.42 9.26
N THR A 108 13.03 -9.55 9.38
CA THR A 108 13.58 -10.30 8.23
C THR A 108 12.79 -11.56 7.90
N GLY A 109 11.90 -12.01 8.79
CA GLY A 109 11.04 -13.17 8.57
C GLY A 109 9.86 -12.91 7.64
N LYS A 110 9.07 -13.96 7.40
CA LYS A 110 7.83 -13.91 6.60
C LYS A 110 6.77 -12.97 7.21
N PRO A 111 5.84 -12.44 6.39
CA PRO A 111 5.77 -12.59 4.93
C PRO A 111 6.85 -11.79 4.17
N ASP A 112 7.17 -12.27 2.98
CA ASP A 112 8.05 -11.59 2.04
C ASP A 112 7.32 -10.40 1.40
N LEU A 113 8.05 -9.31 1.14
CA LEU A 113 7.44 -8.06 0.65
C LEU A 113 6.84 -8.23 -0.75
N ASP A 114 7.48 -9.00 -1.64
CA ASP A 114 6.97 -9.31 -2.97
C ASP A 114 5.57 -9.94 -2.95
N ASN A 115 5.33 -10.84 -1.99
CA ASN A 115 4.03 -11.48 -1.81
C ASN A 115 2.98 -10.51 -1.22
N ILE A 116 3.39 -9.52 -0.42
CA ILE A 116 2.48 -8.46 0.05
C ILE A 116 2.15 -7.52 -1.10
N ILE A 117 3.16 -7.06 -1.86
CA ILE A 117 2.98 -6.20 -3.03
C ILE A 117 1.98 -6.85 -3.98
N LYS A 118 2.17 -8.14 -4.30
CA LYS A 118 1.25 -8.87 -5.18
C LYS A 118 -0.17 -8.91 -4.62
N LEU A 119 -0.34 -9.18 -3.33
CA LEU A 119 -1.66 -9.21 -2.70
C LEU A 119 -2.36 -7.84 -2.78
N VAL A 120 -1.62 -6.77 -2.50
CA VAL A 120 -2.13 -5.40 -2.58
C VAL A 120 -2.50 -5.04 -4.01
N ALA A 121 -1.63 -5.36 -4.97
CA ALA A 121 -1.86 -5.10 -6.38
C ALA A 121 -3.16 -5.77 -6.88
N ASP A 122 -3.30 -7.07 -6.58
CA ASP A 122 -4.46 -7.86 -6.97
C ASP A 122 -5.75 -7.38 -6.28
N ALA A 123 -5.69 -6.95 -5.02
CA ALA A 123 -6.85 -6.51 -4.25
C ALA A 123 -7.39 -5.13 -4.67
N LEU A 124 -6.49 -4.24 -5.12
CA LEU A 124 -6.83 -2.86 -5.49
C LEU A 124 -7.15 -2.67 -6.97
N ASN A 125 -6.94 -3.71 -7.78
CA ASN A 125 -7.25 -3.68 -9.20
C ASN A 125 -8.76 -3.50 -9.46
N GLY A 126 -9.10 -2.62 -10.39
CA GLY A 126 -10.48 -2.19 -10.66
C GLY A 126 -11.10 -1.28 -9.59
N ILE A 127 -10.33 -0.84 -8.59
CA ILE A 127 -10.77 0.08 -7.53
C ILE A 127 -9.93 1.34 -7.58
N VAL A 128 -8.63 1.19 -7.36
CA VAL A 128 -7.69 2.30 -7.28
C VAL A 128 -7.12 2.63 -8.66
N TRP A 129 -6.99 1.62 -9.53
CA TRP A 129 -6.57 1.73 -10.92
C TRP A 129 -7.29 0.66 -11.75
N GLY A 130 -7.22 0.75 -13.08
CA GLY A 130 -7.85 -0.22 -13.98
C GLY A 130 -7.03 -1.49 -14.17
N ASP A 131 -5.71 -1.35 -14.28
CA ASP A 131 -4.74 -2.44 -14.49
C ASP A 131 -3.48 -2.20 -13.65
N ASP A 132 -2.95 -3.23 -12.99
CA ASP A 132 -1.73 -3.11 -12.15
C ASP A 132 -0.47 -2.82 -13.00
N ALA A 133 -0.54 -3.05 -14.32
CA ALA A 133 0.46 -2.59 -15.29
C ALA A 133 0.68 -1.06 -15.27
N GLN A 134 -0.27 -0.28 -14.72
CA GLN A 134 -0.11 1.16 -14.54
C GLN A 134 0.92 1.53 -13.47
N ILE A 135 1.28 0.61 -12.56
CA ILE A 135 2.27 0.87 -11.51
C ILE A 135 3.68 0.79 -12.11
N VAL A 136 4.25 1.95 -12.45
CA VAL A 136 5.57 2.05 -13.08
C VAL A 136 6.71 2.23 -12.09
N ALA A 137 6.40 2.62 -10.85
CA ALA A 137 7.36 2.76 -9.78
C ALA A 137 6.72 2.35 -8.45
N GLN A 138 7.46 1.56 -7.66
CA GLN A 138 6.98 1.15 -6.35
C GLN A 138 8.08 1.02 -5.30
N VAL A 139 7.72 1.29 -4.04
CA VAL A 139 8.57 1.06 -2.87
C VAL A 139 7.78 0.28 -1.83
N ALA A 140 8.38 -0.76 -1.26
CA ALA A 140 7.78 -1.52 -0.17
C ALA A 140 8.76 -1.64 1.00
N THR A 141 8.28 -1.37 2.21
CA THR A 141 9.06 -1.45 3.44
C THR A 141 8.34 -2.30 4.48
N LYS A 142 9.11 -2.94 5.36
CA LYS A 142 8.56 -3.53 6.59
C LYS A 142 9.37 -3.12 7.81
N HIS A 143 8.66 -2.88 8.90
CA HIS A 143 9.22 -2.50 10.18
C HIS A 143 8.40 -3.16 11.30
N TYR A 144 8.98 -3.27 12.49
CA TYR A 144 8.23 -3.72 13.65
C TYR A 144 7.39 -2.56 14.21
N ALA A 145 6.14 -2.83 14.54
CA ALA A 145 5.19 -1.82 15.03
C ALA A 145 4.50 -2.31 16.30
N VAL A 146 4.23 -1.37 17.22
CA VAL A 146 3.42 -1.62 18.42
C VAL A 146 1.97 -1.89 18.03
N PHE A 147 1.47 -1.13 17.05
CA PHE A 147 0.16 -1.33 16.43
C PHE A 147 0.37 -1.80 14.99
N PRO A 148 0.29 -3.11 14.72
CA PRO A 148 0.52 -3.64 13.38
C PRO A 148 -0.59 -3.19 12.42
N GLY A 149 -0.18 -2.89 11.20
CA GLY A 149 -1.04 -2.36 10.15
C GLY A 149 -0.23 -2.16 8.88
N THR A 150 -0.87 -1.80 7.79
CA THR A 150 -0.19 -1.44 6.55
C THR A 150 -0.78 -0.16 6.01
N VAL A 151 0.08 0.73 5.51
CA VAL A 151 -0.35 1.96 4.83
C VAL A 151 0.08 1.85 3.38
N ILE A 152 -0.89 1.96 2.48
CA ILE A 152 -0.68 1.96 1.04
C ILE A 152 -0.90 3.38 0.55
N ARG A 153 0.02 3.90 -0.25
CA ARG A 153 -0.10 5.23 -0.86
C ARG A 153 0.05 5.13 -2.36
N VAL A 154 -0.80 5.85 -3.09
CA VAL A 154 -0.83 5.80 -4.55
C VAL A 154 -1.01 7.21 -5.09
N ARG A 155 -0.24 7.57 -6.11
CA ARG A 155 -0.40 8.84 -6.83
C ARG A 155 -0.06 8.67 -8.30
N ALA A 156 -0.63 9.54 -9.14
CA ALA A 156 -0.18 9.70 -10.51
C ALA A 156 1.25 10.28 -10.57
N ILE A 157 1.95 10.00 -11.67
CA ILE A 157 3.28 10.54 -11.99
C ILE A 157 3.19 11.32 -13.30
#